data_AF-A0A151E237-F1
#
_entry.id   AF-A0A151E237-F1
#
_cell.length_a   1.000
_cell.length_b   1.000
_cell.length_c   1.000
_cell.angle_alpha   90.00
_cell.angle_beta   90.00
_cell.angle_gamma   90.00
#
_symmetry.space_group_name_H-M   'P 1'
#
loop_
_entity.id
_entity.type
_entity.pdbx_description
1 polymer ?
#
loop_
_entity_poly.entity_id
_entity_poly.type
_entity_poly.pdbx_seq_one_letter_code
_entity_poly.pdbx_strand_id
1 'polypeptide(L)'
;MAIVDTDWRVTRATGAIEYIGDDHDGVAPSYATVIEFHRWLQDLADDAVATGDDQLDITNFDPSRRSTDNIITLINGYAITDTEAEHLYDGSIIQDGGDTIYDGIVNFGNTDVQIQIIQSGVVLSDDWWNYGDGVYGAGGLNYNATAGISHRFMLKTRINGNDIDNRKIIGTARRFGYTYSEFKINATARGNNVLALTDTEDLNNVTASGVVSGWSSISNNNEGYVGIDVDNNGTPEYYYSEWDRDTYSINQFYERLKFLTRDTSQDGLGSSTLYGLDGELFRGITHQVAISSPTGTFVEPEYVWWGADATFGAGQLMAIDSVTAGTKMWIQLLLGVVPNANTIYGTGGGQATAGTVTERTISTPFVGASTGSALIGSYGLGVEYTDLTAADKVTDLNGNVITPPNYVTNTIGTVITGDRILVAPWDGASLDTNNDPEIQKGQMTLGINLTTDDITEIAVTDGFDTAIPPDTPSTGFIRVTDDDGFERRLHYTSYVGQTFFIDTDDGNEDFAGVNATSGNDVYIAYLDLQVSGTSAQYTAVYDQVGGDRDLVALVRNGGGSPIKQFISGWSFTSSAQTLNAIRTTDL
;
A
#
# COMPACT_ATOMS: atom_id res chain seq x y z
N MET A 1 34.62 -26.88 0.77
CA MET A 1 35.95 -26.28 0.51
C MET A 1 36.72 -26.48 1.81
N ALA A 2 37.94 -27.02 1.80
CA ALA A 2 38.60 -27.34 3.08
C ALA A 2 38.72 -26.10 3.99
N ILE A 3 38.52 -26.30 5.30
CA ILE A 3 38.76 -25.27 6.33
C ILE A 3 40.22 -24.78 6.23
N VAL A 4 40.44 -23.49 6.52
CA VAL A 4 41.77 -22.89 6.54
C VAL A 4 42.28 -22.94 7.96
N ASP A 5 43.00 -24.00 8.32
CA ASP A 5 43.41 -24.30 9.70
C ASP A 5 44.12 -23.12 10.40
N THR A 6 44.90 -22.32 9.66
CA THR A 6 45.63 -21.17 10.22
C THR A 6 44.74 -20.02 10.68
N ASP A 7 43.47 -20.01 10.29
CA ASP A 7 42.50 -18.99 10.65
C ASP A 7 41.68 -19.42 11.87
N TRP A 8 41.98 -20.57 12.47
CA TRP A 8 41.28 -21.11 13.62
C TRP A 8 42.26 -21.48 14.72
N ARG A 9 41.77 -21.43 15.96
CA ARG A 9 42.56 -21.79 17.14
C ARG A 9 41.69 -22.47 18.20
N VAL A 10 42.22 -23.50 18.86
CA VAL A 10 41.55 -24.14 20.01
C VAL A 10 42.32 -23.92 21.32
N THR A 11 41.70 -23.27 22.30
CA THR A 11 42.27 -23.07 23.65
C THR A 11 41.68 -24.06 24.65
N ARG A 12 42.43 -25.11 25.02
CA ARG A 12 41.96 -26.20 25.90
C ARG A 12 41.55 -25.78 27.29
N ALA A 13 42.25 -24.81 27.87
CA ALA A 13 41.99 -24.40 29.26
C ALA A 13 40.59 -23.78 29.43
N THR A 14 40.05 -23.19 28.37
CA THR A 14 38.74 -22.52 28.36
C THR A 14 37.70 -23.25 27.52
N GLY A 15 38.12 -24.14 26.61
CA GLY A 15 37.25 -24.74 25.60
C GLY A 15 36.93 -23.80 24.43
N ALA A 16 37.55 -22.61 24.37
CA ALA A 16 37.29 -21.66 23.31
C ALA A 16 37.81 -22.18 21.97
N ILE A 17 36.98 -22.10 20.94
CA ILE A 17 37.36 -22.27 19.53
C ILE A 17 37.19 -20.90 18.89
N GLU A 18 38.27 -20.33 18.39
CA GLU A 18 38.36 -18.92 18.01
C GLU A 18 38.73 -18.81 16.53
N TYR A 19 38.07 -17.90 15.82
CA TYR A 19 38.46 -17.52 14.46
C TYR A 19 39.45 -16.36 14.57
N ILE A 20 40.63 -16.54 14.00
CA ILE A 20 41.77 -15.60 14.05
C ILE A 20 42.19 -15.11 12.66
N GLY A 21 41.42 -15.47 11.62
CA GLY A 21 41.60 -15.01 10.26
C GLY A 21 41.13 -13.57 10.03
N ASP A 22 41.07 -13.18 8.76
CA ASP A 22 40.59 -11.88 8.34
C ASP A 22 39.06 -11.75 8.51
N ASP A 23 38.60 -10.57 8.92
CA ASP A 23 37.18 -10.19 8.97
C ASP A 23 36.55 -10.20 7.56
N HIS A 24 35.22 -10.10 7.46
CA HIS A 24 34.47 -10.20 6.22
C HIS A 24 34.89 -9.18 5.14
N ASP A 25 35.38 -7.99 5.53
CA ASP A 25 35.92 -6.95 4.65
C ASP A 25 37.45 -7.00 4.50
N GLY A 26 38.08 -8.01 5.11
CA GLY A 26 39.52 -8.23 5.12
C GLY A 26 40.07 -8.77 3.81
N VAL A 27 41.39 -9.06 3.78
CA VAL A 27 42.11 -9.40 2.55
C VAL A 27 41.82 -10.82 2.09
N ALA A 28 41.68 -11.76 3.03
CA ALA A 28 41.45 -13.16 2.76
C ALA A 28 40.58 -13.83 3.84
N PRO A 29 39.32 -13.39 4.06
CA PRO A 29 38.42 -14.09 4.97
C PRO A 29 38.18 -15.53 4.52
N SER A 30 38.06 -16.45 5.46
CA SER A 30 37.78 -17.86 5.19
C SER A 30 36.48 -18.33 5.81
N TYR A 31 35.88 -19.34 5.18
CA TYR A 31 34.57 -19.88 5.54
C TYR A 31 34.58 -21.39 5.40
N ALA A 32 33.97 -22.09 6.36
CA ALA A 32 33.88 -23.54 6.35
C ALA A 32 32.45 -24.02 6.54
N THR A 33 32.10 -25.15 5.94
CA THR A 33 30.85 -25.83 6.30
C THR A 33 30.96 -26.39 7.73
N VAL A 34 29.84 -26.52 8.44
CA VAL A 34 29.85 -27.11 9.80
C VAL A 34 30.45 -28.52 9.83
N ILE A 35 30.33 -29.29 8.73
CA ILE A 35 30.93 -30.62 8.62
C ILE A 35 32.46 -30.56 8.48
N GLU A 36 32.98 -29.59 7.74
CA GLU A 36 34.42 -29.38 7.60
C GLU A 36 35.02 -28.96 8.95
N PHE A 37 34.35 -28.05 9.65
CA PHE A 37 34.70 -27.65 11.01
C PHE A 37 34.72 -28.82 12.00
N HIS A 38 33.68 -29.67 11.99
CA HIS A 38 33.64 -30.86 12.82
C HIS A 38 34.82 -31.80 12.53
N ARG A 39 35.14 -32.03 11.26
CA ARG A 39 36.23 -32.93 10.87
C ARG A 39 37.59 -32.41 11.31
N TRP A 40 37.85 -31.11 11.13
CA TRP A 40 39.07 -30.48 11.65
C TRP A 40 39.22 -30.65 13.17
N LEU A 41 38.15 -30.42 13.94
CA LEU A 41 38.16 -30.65 15.38
C LEU A 41 38.44 -32.12 15.75
N GLN A 42 37.92 -33.08 14.99
CA GLN A 42 38.17 -34.50 15.25
C GLN A 42 39.59 -34.92 14.85
N ASP A 43 40.15 -34.33 13.79
CA ASP A 43 41.52 -34.59 13.35
C ASP A 43 42.51 -34.08 14.41
N LEU A 44 42.31 -32.88 14.95
CA LEU A 44 43.07 -32.36 16.11
C LEU A 44 42.90 -33.24 17.36
N ALA A 45 41.70 -33.77 17.61
CA ALA A 45 41.45 -34.67 18.73
C ALA A 45 42.11 -36.06 18.56
N ASP A 46 42.50 -36.46 17.35
CA ASP A 46 43.21 -37.73 17.09
C ASP A 46 44.74 -37.56 17.11
N ASP A 47 45.24 -36.32 17.15
CA ASP A 47 46.67 -36.06 17.15
C ASP A 47 47.37 -36.65 18.38
N ALA A 48 48.58 -37.14 18.17
CA ALA A 48 49.36 -37.77 19.23
C ALA A 48 49.79 -36.76 20.32
N VAL A 49 50.02 -35.50 19.93
CA VAL A 49 50.41 -34.38 20.79
C VAL A 49 49.93 -33.08 20.16
N ALA A 50 49.28 -32.22 20.95
CA ALA A 50 48.86 -30.89 20.54
C ALA A 50 50.07 -30.03 20.13
N THR A 51 49.95 -29.23 19.07
CA THR A 51 51.04 -28.38 18.57
C THR A 51 50.62 -26.93 18.39
N GLY A 52 51.53 -26.01 18.70
CA GLY A 52 51.30 -24.58 18.48
C GLY A 52 50.21 -24.02 19.39
N ASP A 53 49.28 -23.29 18.78
CA ASP A 53 48.12 -22.66 19.40
C ASP A 53 46.85 -23.52 19.35
N ASP A 54 46.88 -24.64 18.63
CA ASP A 54 45.87 -25.70 18.67
C ASP A 54 46.14 -26.67 19.83
N GLN A 55 45.48 -26.41 20.95
CA GLN A 55 45.75 -27.11 22.21
C GLN A 55 44.93 -28.39 22.39
N LEU A 56 44.62 -29.12 21.32
CA LEU A 56 43.80 -30.33 21.33
C LEU A 56 44.60 -31.56 20.88
N ASP A 57 44.43 -32.69 21.56
CA ASP A 57 45.04 -33.99 21.22
C ASP A 57 44.24 -35.18 21.78
N ILE A 58 44.68 -36.41 21.48
CA ILE A 58 44.06 -37.68 21.88
C ILE A 58 43.89 -37.88 23.39
N THR A 59 44.55 -37.07 24.22
CA THR A 59 44.40 -37.14 25.68
C THR A 59 43.27 -36.26 26.21
N ASN A 60 42.69 -35.42 25.34
CA ASN A 60 41.63 -34.49 25.70
C ASN A 60 40.25 -35.11 25.49
N PHE A 61 39.23 -34.50 26.07
CA PHE A 61 37.86 -34.92 25.82
C PHE A 61 37.43 -34.48 24.43
N ASP A 62 36.67 -35.32 23.73
CA ASP A 62 36.15 -35.02 22.39
C ASP A 62 35.51 -33.63 22.35
N PRO A 63 35.84 -32.76 21.39
CA PRO A 63 35.32 -31.40 21.34
C PRO A 63 33.90 -31.31 20.75
N SER A 64 33.53 -32.27 19.90
CA SER A 64 32.29 -32.21 19.14
C SER A 64 31.71 -33.59 18.83
N ARG A 65 30.40 -33.62 18.55
CA ARG A 65 29.66 -34.79 18.04
C ARG A 65 28.82 -34.39 16.85
N ARG A 66 28.63 -35.36 15.95
CA ARG A 66 27.81 -35.20 14.74
C ARG A 66 26.54 -36.03 14.85
N SER A 67 25.37 -35.41 14.68
CA SER A 67 24.10 -36.13 14.50
C SER A 67 23.82 -36.41 13.04
N THR A 68 24.08 -35.44 12.17
CA THR A 68 24.04 -35.53 10.71
C THR A 68 25.16 -34.65 10.15
N ASP A 69 25.45 -34.72 8.86
CA ASP A 69 26.48 -33.84 8.27
C ASP A 69 26.15 -32.34 8.44
N ASN A 70 24.89 -31.96 8.66
CA ASN A 70 24.50 -30.56 8.87
C ASN A 70 24.14 -30.23 10.33
N ILE A 71 24.34 -31.14 11.29
CA ILE A 71 24.01 -30.89 12.70
C ILE A 71 25.16 -31.37 13.60
N ILE A 72 25.90 -30.38 14.10
CA ILE A 72 27.06 -30.57 14.96
C ILE A 72 26.74 -30.06 16.36
N THR A 73 27.16 -30.80 17.38
CA THR A 73 27.04 -30.42 18.78
C THR A 73 28.43 -30.31 19.39
N LEU A 74 28.79 -29.12 19.87
CA LEU A 74 29.97 -28.91 20.69
C LEU A 74 29.70 -29.41 22.10
N ILE A 75 30.64 -30.15 22.67
CA ILE A 75 30.49 -30.86 23.94
C ILE A 75 31.70 -30.60 24.85
N ASN A 76 31.64 -31.09 26.10
CA ASN A 76 32.76 -31.03 27.05
C ASN A 76 33.31 -29.62 27.33
N GLY A 77 32.46 -28.60 27.20
CA GLY A 77 32.82 -27.20 27.46
C GLY A 77 33.45 -26.48 26.26
N TYR A 78 33.56 -27.14 25.10
CA TYR A 78 33.97 -26.45 23.88
C TYR A 78 32.84 -25.61 23.32
N ALA A 79 33.15 -24.40 22.88
CA ALA A 79 32.17 -23.44 22.37
C ALA A 79 32.79 -22.44 21.39
N ILE A 80 31.93 -21.90 20.53
CA ILE A 80 32.20 -20.74 19.66
C ILE A 80 31.39 -19.53 20.15
N THR A 81 31.77 -18.32 19.73
CA THR A 81 30.98 -17.10 19.97
C THR A 81 30.21 -16.69 18.69
N ASP A 82 29.60 -15.51 18.73
CA ASP A 82 28.88 -14.98 17.57
C ASP A 82 29.83 -14.75 16.40
N THR A 83 30.99 -14.14 16.65
CA THR A 83 32.02 -13.88 15.63
C THR A 83 32.43 -15.14 14.88
N GLU A 84 32.72 -16.25 15.56
CA GLU A 84 33.09 -17.49 14.88
C GLU A 84 31.94 -18.12 14.10
N ALA A 85 30.69 -17.92 14.53
CA ALA A 85 29.54 -18.47 13.84
C ALA A 85 29.32 -17.84 12.45
N GLU A 86 29.80 -16.60 12.23
CA GLU A 86 29.69 -15.88 10.96
C GLU A 86 30.57 -16.52 9.87
N HIS A 87 31.63 -17.22 10.28
CA HIS A 87 32.56 -17.93 9.40
C HIS A 87 32.16 -19.39 9.11
N LEU A 88 31.00 -19.81 9.61
CA LEU A 88 30.48 -21.16 9.45
C LEU A 88 29.13 -21.17 8.72
N TYR A 89 28.89 -22.18 7.89
CA TYR A 89 27.65 -22.30 7.13
C TYR A 89 27.26 -23.76 6.83
N ASP A 90 26.14 -23.96 6.14
CA ASP A 90 25.65 -25.28 5.70
C ASP A 90 25.29 -26.24 6.86
N GLY A 91 24.81 -25.71 7.97
CA GLY A 91 24.20 -26.51 9.03
C GLY A 91 24.01 -25.76 10.34
N SER A 92 23.83 -26.49 11.44
CA SER A 92 23.68 -25.93 12.79
C SER A 92 24.84 -26.30 13.72
N ILE A 93 25.15 -25.38 14.63
CA ILE A 93 25.99 -25.62 15.81
C ILE A 93 25.11 -25.56 17.06
N ILE A 94 25.14 -26.63 17.86
CA ILE A 94 24.50 -26.72 19.17
C ILE A 94 25.60 -26.74 20.22
N GLN A 95 25.53 -25.89 21.25
CA GLN A 95 26.50 -25.88 22.34
C GLN A 95 25.82 -25.67 23.70
N ASP A 96 26.59 -25.70 24.78
CA ASP A 96 26.10 -25.49 26.15
C ASP A 96 24.92 -26.41 26.54
N GLY A 97 24.98 -27.68 26.13
CA GLY A 97 23.89 -28.63 26.39
C GLY A 97 22.59 -28.32 25.65
N GLY A 98 22.62 -27.45 24.63
CA GLY A 98 21.46 -27.00 23.87
C GLY A 98 20.93 -25.64 24.30
N ASP A 99 21.63 -24.92 25.17
CA ASP A 99 21.21 -23.59 25.62
C ASP A 99 21.58 -22.49 24.63
N THR A 100 22.60 -22.71 23.79
CA THR A 100 23.00 -21.81 22.71
C THR A 100 22.98 -22.57 21.39
N ILE A 101 22.28 -22.05 20.39
CA ILE A 101 22.15 -22.71 19.08
C ILE A 101 22.21 -21.70 17.95
N TYR A 102 23.03 -22.03 16.96
CA TYR A 102 23.12 -21.36 15.66
C TYR A 102 22.53 -22.28 14.60
N ASP A 103 21.61 -21.75 13.78
CA ASP A 103 20.98 -22.50 12.70
C ASP A 103 21.38 -21.94 11.33
N GLY A 104 21.60 -22.85 10.38
CA GLY A 104 21.93 -22.52 9.02
C GLY A 104 20.75 -21.90 8.28
N ILE A 105 21.03 -20.85 7.52
CA ILE A 105 20.11 -20.16 6.62
C ILE A 105 20.65 -20.31 5.20
N VAL A 106 19.77 -20.66 4.28
CA VAL A 106 20.05 -20.77 2.84
C VAL A 106 19.02 -19.95 2.09
N ASN A 107 19.47 -18.92 1.35
CA ASN A 107 18.59 -18.16 0.49
C ASN A 107 18.67 -18.64 -0.96
N PHE A 108 17.53 -18.97 -1.56
CA PHE A 108 17.41 -19.20 -3.01
C PHE A 108 17.01 -17.91 -3.72
N GLY A 109 17.85 -17.43 -4.64
CA GLY A 109 17.65 -16.15 -5.34
C GLY A 109 18.80 -15.81 -6.28
N ASN A 110 18.73 -14.64 -6.93
CA ASN A 110 19.84 -14.06 -7.69
C ASN A 110 21.02 -13.76 -6.75
N THR A 111 22.25 -13.95 -7.23
CA THR A 111 23.45 -13.92 -6.39
C THR A 111 23.73 -12.56 -5.76
N ASP A 112 23.29 -11.48 -6.40
CA ASP A 112 23.53 -10.09 -6.01
C ASP A 112 22.38 -9.49 -5.17
N VAL A 113 21.32 -10.26 -4.89
CA VAL A 113 20.22 -9.79 -4.02
C VAL A 113 20.79 -9.36 -2.67
N GLN A 114 20.34 -8.23 -2.15
CA GLN A 114 20.66 -7.80 -0.79
C GLN A 114 19.50 -8.16 0.11
N ILE A 115 19.78 -8.83 1.23
CA ILE A 115 18.75 -9.26 2.17
C ILE A 115 19.02 -8.69 3.56
N GLN A 116 17.92 -8.41 4.25
CA GLN A 116 17.92 -7.96 5.63
C GLN A 116 17.12 -8.94 6.47
N ILE A 117 17.53 -9.12 7.72
CA ILE A 117 16.97 -10.11 8.61
C ILE A 117 16.30 -9.41 9.78
N ILE A 118 15.03 -9.76 10.02
CA ILE A 118 14.27 -9.35 11.18
C ILE A 118 14.16 -10.56 12.13
N GLN A 119 14.60 -10.36 13.37
CA GLN A 119 14.47 -11.33 14.45
C GLN A 119 14.08 -10.59 15.74
N SER A 120 13.14 -11.15 16.52
CA SER A 120 12.70 -10.54 17.78
C SER A 120 12.22 -9.09 17.64
N GLY A 121 11.56 -8.77 16.52
CA GLY A 121 10.95 -7.46 16.28
C GLY A 121 11.93 -6.33 15.94
N VAL A 122 13.19 -6.65 15.59
CA VAL A 122 14.19 -5.69 15.14
C VAL A 122 14.84 -6.16 13.85
N VAL A 123 15.21 -5.22 12.98
CA VAL A 123 16.14 -5.48 11.88
C VAL A 123 17.52 -5.66 12.50
N LEU A 124 18.21 -6.76 12.18
CA LEU A 124 19.57 -7.01 12.65
C LEU A 124 20.50 -5.98 11.99
N SER A 125 21.27 -5.26 12.81
CA SER A 125 22.08 -4.14 12.34
C SER A 125 23.36 -4.54 11.61
N ASP A 126 23.85 -5.75 11.90
CA ASP A 126 25.04 -6.31 11.29
C ASP A 126 24.59 -7.31 10.23
N ASP A 127 24.88 -6.98 8.97
CA ASP A 127 24.40 -7.69 7.79
C ASP A 127 25.55 -8.31 7.00
N TRP A 128 26.57 -8.82 7.71
CA TRP A 128 27.76 -9.50 7.16
C TRP A 128 27.44 -10.60 6.12
N TRP A 129 26.25 -11.19 6.13
CA TRP A 129 25.82 -12.14 5.10
C TRP A 129 25.71 -11.50 3.70
N ASN A 130 25.69 -10.18 3.57
CA ASN A 130 25.70 -9.43 2.30
C ASN A 130 27.12 -9.18 1.76
N TYR A 131 28.16 -9.79 2.35
CA TYR A 131 29.54 -9.75 1.83
C TYR A 131 29.83 -10.95 0.93
N GLY A 132 29.75 -10.73 -0.39
CA GLY A 132 30.15 -11.70 -1.41
C GLY A 132 31.61 -11.50 -1.81
N ASP A 133 32.42 -12.56 -1.76
CA ASP A 133 33.84 -12.52 -2.13
C ASP A 133 34.65 -11.40 -1.45
N GLY A 134 34.33 -11.11 -0.18
CA GLY A 134 34.98 -10.05 0.61
C GLY A 134 34.57 -8.62 0.24
N VAL A 135 33.52 -8.47 -0.57
CA VAL A 135 33.01 -7.16 -1.02
C VAL A 135 31.54 -7.03 -0.65
N TYR A 136 31.22 -6.04 0.17
CA TYR A 136 29.85 -5.69 0.52
C TYR A 136 29.03 -5.36 -0.72
N GLY A 137 27.84 -5.95 -0.84
CA GLY A 137 26.92 -5.67 -1.95
C GLY A 137 27.30 -6.29 -3.30
N ALA A 138 28.44 -7.00 -3.40
CA ALA A 138 28.84 -7.71 -4.61
C ALA A 138 28.13 -9.06 -4.78
N GLY A 139 27.53 -9.57 -3.72
CA GLY A 139 26.78 -10.83 -3.66
C GLY A 139 26.48 -11.24 -2.24
N GLY A 140 25.70 -12.30 -2.07
CA GLY A 140 25.52 -12.91 -0.76
C GLY A 140 26.70 -13.81 -0.36
N LEU A 141 26.91 -13.96 0.94
CA LEU A 141 27.98 -14.76 1.50
C LEU A 141 27.81 -16.24 1.14
N ASN A 142 28.90 -16.90 0.74
CA ASN A 142 28.94 -18.31 0.35
C ASN A 142 27.94 -18.68 -0.76
N TYR A 143 27.67 -17.77 -1.71
CA TYR A 143 26.74 -18.00 -2.81
C TYR A 143 27.14 -19.18 -3.72
N ASN A 144 26.17 -19.72 -4.46
CA ASN A 144 26.38 -20.70 -5.51
C ASN A 144 25.39 -20.44 -6.65
N ALA A 145 25.84 -19.67 -7.64
CA ALA A 145 25.03 -19.28 -8.79
C ALA A 145 24.45 -20.48 -9.58
N THR A 146 25.21 -21.57 -9.70
CA THR A 146 24.77 -22.77 -10.44
C THR A 146 23.63 -23.50 -9.71
N ALA A 147 23.58 -23.41 -8.38
CA ALA A 147 22.52 -23.98 -7.56
C ALA A 147 21.36 -23.00 -7.28
N GLY A 148 21.44 -21.76 -7.80
CA GLY A 148 20.45 -20.71 -7.51
C GLY A 148 20.47 -20.25 -6.04
N ILE A 149 21.62 -20.38 -5.37
CA ILE A 149 21.80 -20.00 -3.97
C ILE A 149 22.51 -18.66 -3.94
N SER A 150 21.93 -17.68 -3.26
CA SER A 150 22.54 -16.37 -3.07
C SER A 150 23.27 -16.25 -1.74
N HIS A 151 22.77 -16.88 -0.66
CA HIS A 151 23.36 -16.75 0.67
C HIS A 151 23.40 -18.10 1.38
N ARG A 152 24.49 -18.38 2.10
CA ARG A 152 24.58 -19.45 3.12
C ARG A 152 25.38 -18.96 4.32
N PHE A 153 24.73 -18.99 5.48
CA PHE A 153 25.29 -18.49 6.73
C PHE A 153 24.56 -19.14 7.92
N MET A 154 24.96 -18.83 9.16
CA MET A 154 24.23 -19.22 10.35
C MET A 154 23.73 -17.99 11.13
N LEU A 155 22.60 -18.16 11.83
CA LEU A 155 22.10 -17.16 12.78
C LEU A 155 21.87 -17.82 14.14
N LYS A 156 22.13 -17.08 15.21
CA LYS A 156 21.75 -17.51 16.55
C LYS A 156 20.23 -17.56 16.64
N THR A 157 19.69 -18.70 17.08
CA THR A 157 18.25 -18.91 17.26
C THR A 157 17.86 -19.27 18.68
N ARG A 158 18.84 -19.57 19.54
CA ARG A 158 18.63 -19.88 20.95
C ARG A 158 19.78 -19.37 21.80
N ILE A 159 19.46 -18.83 22.97
CA ILE A 159 20.44 -18.34 23.95
C ILE A 159 19.94 -18.57 25.37
N ASN A 160 20.82 -18.97 26.28
CA ASN A 160 20.50 -19.24 27.69
C ASN A 160 19.28 -20.16 27.88
N GLY A 161 19.13 -21.15 27.01
CA GLY A 161 18.02 -22.11 27.08
C GLY A 161 16.67 -21.55 26.59
N ASN A 162 16.65 -20.36 25.99
CA ASN A 162 15.44 -19.74 25.46
C ASN A 162 15.56 -19.53 23.95
N ASP A 163 14.52 -19.91 23.22
CA ASP A 163 14.44 -19.65 21.79
C ASP A 163 14.24 -18.16 21.55
N ILE A 164 15.04 -17.57 20.66
CA ILE A 164 14.89 -16.17 20.25
C ILE A 164 13.67 -16.10 19.34
N ASP A 165 12.63 -15.38 19.77
CA ASP A 165 11.38 -15.20 19.02
C ASP A 165 10.77 -16.53 18.52
N ASN A 166 10.79 -17.58 19.35
CA ASN A 166 10.35 -18.94 18.97
C ASN A 166 11.08 -19.50 17.73
N ARG A 167 12.30 -19.02 17.47
CA ARG A 167 13.13 -19.31 16.29
C ARG A 167 12.51 -18.83 14.98
N LYS A 168 11.63 -17.83 15.05
CA LYS A 168 11.06 -17.16 13.91
C LYS A 168 12.07 -16.18 13.33
N ILE A 169 12.12 -16.14 12.00
CA ILE A 169 12.98 -15.23 11.24
C ILE A 169 12.15 -14.69 10.08
N ILE A 170 12.27 -13.40 9.79
CA ILE A 170 11.70 -12.81 8.57
C ILE A 170 12.87 -12.23 7.78
N GLY A 171 13.03 -12.67 6.54
CA GLY A 171 13.97 -12.06 5.61
C GLY A 171 13.24 -11.10 4.66
N THR A 172 13.88 -10.00 4.31
CA THR A 172 13.36 -9.00 3.36
C THR A 172 14.43 -8.67 2.32
N ALA A 173 14.04 -8.45 1.07
CA ALA A 173 14.89 -7.80 0.07
C ALA A 173 14.25 -6.46 -0.30
N ARG A 174 14.92 -5.36 0.03
CA ARG A 174 14.39 -4.00 -0.12
C ARG A 174 15.39 -2.99 -0.72
N ARG A 175 16.31 -3.50 -1.53
CA ARG A 175 17.26 -2.68 -2.30
C ARG A 175 16.49 -1.67 -3.16
N PHE A 176 16.73 -0.38 -2.94
CA PHE A 176 16.03 0.67 -3.67
C PHE A 176 16.37 0.59 -5.17
N GLY A 177 15.39 0.85 -6.04
CA GLY A 177 15.49 0.59 -7.49
C GLY A 177 15.04 -0.81 -7.94
N TYR A 178 14.82 -1.73 -7.00
CA TYR A 178 14.47 -3.12 -7.28
C TYR A 178 13.11 -3.51 -6.68
N THR A 179 12.56 -4.64 -7.11
CA THR A 179 11.34 -5.24 -6.55
C THR A 179 11.57 -5.61 -5.08
N TYR A 180 10.55 -5.40 -4.25
CA TYR A 180 10.63 -5.75 -2.82
C TYR A 180 10.03 -7.13 -2.60
N SER A 181 10.65 -7.91 -1.73
CA SER A 181 10.15 -9.23 -1.34
C SER A 181 10.36 -9.50 0.14
N GLU A 182 9.58 -10.45 0.66
CA GLU A 182 9.63 -10.88 2.04
C GLU A 182 9.40 -12.39 2.12
N PHE A 183 10.11 -13.06 3.02
CA PHE A 183 9.96 -14.48 3.28
C PHE A 183 10.07 -14.75 4.78
N LYS A 184 9.18 -15.60 5.31
CA LYS A 184 9.16 -15.95 6.74
C LYS A 184 9.56 -17.41 6.98
N ILE A 185 10.45 -17.62 7.95
CA ILE A 185 10.70 -18.90 8.59
C ILE A 185 9.93 -18.87 9.92
N ASN A 186 8.84 -19.64 10.03
CA ASN A 186 7.98 -19.58 11.21
C ASN A 186 8.64 -20.16 12.47
N ALA A 187 9.53 -21.14 12.29
CA ALA A 187 10.43 -21.68 13.30
C ALA A 187 11.51 -22.48 12.56
N THR A 188 12.79 -22.23 12.85
CA THR A 188 13.87 -23.05 12.28
C THR A 188 13.74 -24.53 12.70
N ALA A 189 14.38 -25.44 11.98
CA ALA A 189 14.34 -26.88 12.22
C ALA A 189 15.73 -27.53 12.27
N ARG A 190 16.74 -26.83 12.84
CA ARG A 190 18.17 -27.22 12.77
C ARG A 190 18.64 -27.47 11.32
N GLY A 191 19.94 -27.66 11.11
CA GLY A 191 20.50 -27.76 9.77
C GLY A 191 20.20 -26.50 8.94
N ASN A 192 19.89 -26.70 7.66
CA ASN A 192 19.62 -25.61 6.71
C ASN A 192 18.13 -25.25 6.64
N ASN A 193 17.85 -23.98 6.89
CA ASN A 193 16.52 -23.38 6.83
C ASN A 193 16.43 -22.43 5.64
N VAL A 194 15.30 -22.44 4.94
CA VAL A 194 15.20 -21.83 3.62
C VAL A 194 14.57 -20.43 3.68
N LEU A 195 15.23 -19.47 3.04
CA LEU A 195 14.64 -18.25 2.52
C LEU A 195 14.53 -18.35 0.99
N ALA A 196 13.58 -17.63 0.40
CA ALA A 196 13.43 -17.52 -1.04
C ALA A 196 13.22 -16.06 -1.43
N LEU A 197 14.30 -15.29 -1.37
CA LEU A 197 14.34 -13.86 -1.65
C LEU A 197 15.16 -13.62 -2.91
N THR A 198 14.53 -12.96 -3.86
CA THR A 198 15.10 -12.51 -5.13
C THR A 198 14.58 -11.11 -5.40
N ASP A 199 15.36 -10.33 -6.14
CA ASP A 199 14.94 -9.02 -6.62
C ASP A 199 15.29 -8.85 -8.10
N THR A 200 14.64 -7.89 -8.73
CA THR A 200 14.87 -7.48 -10.11
C THR A 200 14.66 -5.99 -10.22
N GLU A 201 15.26 -5.34 -11.21
CA GLU A 201 15.00 -3.92 -11.46
C GLU A 201 13.48 -3.65 -11.54
N ASP A 202 13.03 -2.63 -10.81
CA ASP A 202 11.63 -2.20 -10.80
C ASP A 202 11.48 -1.02 -11.76
N LEU A 203 10.78 -1.25 -12.88
CA LEU A 203 10.55 -0.24 -13.91
C LEU A 203 9.74 0.96 -13.42
N ASN A 204 9.03 0.81 -12.31
CA ASN A 204 8.28 1.87 -11.66
C ASN A 204 9.06 2.53 -10.50
N ASN A 205 10.34 2.17 -10.31
CA ASN A 205 11.22 2.74 -9.30
C ASN A 205 12.60 3.08 -9.87
N VAL A 206 12.62 3.96 -10.87
CA VAL A 206 13.83 4.29 -11.63
C VAL A 206 14.49 5.59 -11.19
N THR A 207 13.79 6.40 -10.39
CA THR A 207 14.33 7.66 -9.87
C THR A 207 15.41 7.37 -8.83
N ALA A 208 16.55 8.08 -8.87
CA ALA A 208 17.62 7.88 -7.88
C ALA A 208 17.13 8.19 -6.45
N SER A 209 17.51 7.35 -5.47
CA SER A 209 17.09 7.49 -4.06
C SER A 209 17.39 8.87 -3.47
N GLY A 210 18.53 9.48 -3.84
CA GLY A 210 18.89 10.83 -3.42
C GLY A 210 17.87 11.90 -3.85
N VAL A 211 17.22 11.75 -5.01
CA VAL A 211 16.16 12.66 -5.46
C VAL A 211 14.86 12.38 -4.72
N VAL A 212 14.46 11.10 -4.60
CA VAL A 212 13.24 10.67 -3.90
C VAL A 212 13.27 11.03 -2.42
N SER A 213 14.47 11.06 -1.81
CA SER A 213 14.67 11.47 -0.42
C SER A 213 14.15 12.88 -0.15
N GLY A 214 14.21 13.78 -1.15
CA GLY A 214 13.80 15.17 -1.07
C GLY A 214 12.30 15.42 -1.27
N TRP A 215 11.50 14.42 -1.64
CA TRP A 215 10.05 14.56 -1.81
C TRP A 215 9.31 14.49 -0.47
N SER A 216 9.69 15.37 0.45
CA SER A 216 9.20 15.37 1.83
C SER A 216 7.80 15.96 2.02
N SER A 217 7.22 16.58 0.98
CA SER A 217 5.82 17.04 1.04
C SER A 217 4.82 15.93 0.76
N ILE A 218 5.27 14.81 0.16
CA ILE A 218 4.50 13.57 0.22
C ILE A 218 4.49 13.11 1.67
N SER A 219 3.32 13.16 2.30
CA SER A 219 3.19 13.01 3.74
C SER A 219 1.93 12.25 4.12
N ASN A 220 1.91 11.68 5.32
CA ASN A 220 0.72 11.07 5.88
C ASN A 220 0.02 12.12 6.76
N ASN A 221 -1.11 12.64 6.29
CA ASN A 221 -1.84 13.69 6.99
C ASN A 221 -2.46 13.16 8.28
N ASN A 222 -2.79 11.86 8.32
CA ASN A 222 -3.41 11.25 9.49
C ASN A 222 -3.05 9.77 9.62
N GLU A 223 -2.64 9.34 10.81
CA GLU A 223 -2.38 7.94 11.16
C GLU A 223 -3.53 7.39 12.02
N GLY A 224 -3.85 6.10 11.91
CA GLY A 224 -4.94 5.48 12.68
C GLY A 224 -6.17 5.20 11.85
N TYR A 225 -7.31 4.94 12.50
CA TYR A 225 -8.58 4.63 11.85
C TYR A 225 -9.22 5.86 11.18
N VAL A 226 -8.85 6.12 9.91
CA VAL A 226 -9.26 7.31 9.15
C VAL A 226 -10.41 6.98 8.21
N GLY A 227 -11.49 7.76 8.25
CA GLY A 227 -12.60 7.67 7.30
C GLY A 227 -12.38 8.58 6.09
N ILE A 228 -12.37 8.01 4.88
CA ILE A 228 -12.22 8.69 3.60
C ILE A 228 -13.36 8.22 2.69
N ASP A 229 -14.07 9.14 2.03
CA ASP A 229 -15.11 8.80 1.04
C ASP A 229 -14.47 8.73 -0.35
N VAL A 230 -13.81 7.60 -0.65
CA VAL A 230 -12.96 7.48 -1.84
C VAL A 230 -13.79 7.38 -3.11
N ASP A 231 -14.93 6.66 -3.06
CA ASP A 231 -15.84 6.51 -4.19
C ASP A 231 -16.90 7.63 -4.29
N ASN A 232 -16.87 8.60 -3.37
CA ASN A 232 -17.75 9.77 -3.31
C ASN A 232 -19.25 9.39 -3.26
N ASN A 233 -19.58 8.34 -2.51
CA ASN A 233 -20.96 7.87 -2.32
C ASN A 233 -21.65 8.49 -1.08
N GLY A 234 -20.93 9.31 -0.31
CA GLY A 234 -21.40 9.95 0.93
C GLY A 234 -21.20 9.10 2.20
N THR A 235 -20.60 7.92 2.09
CA THR A 235 -20.30 7.00 3.20
C THR A 235 -18.79 6.73 3.24
N PRO A 236 -18.08 7.20 4.30
CA PRO A 236 -16.65 6.97 4.38
C PRO A 236 -16.27 5.49 4.51
N GLU A 237 -15.24 5.09 3.76
CA GLU A 237 -14.46 3.87 3.99
C GLU A 237 -13.31 4.14 4.94
N TYR A 238 -12.87 3.11 5.67
CA TYR A 238 -11.88 3.29 6.72
C TYR A 238 -10.53 2.67 6.38
N TYR A 239 -9.46 3.41 6.67
CA TYR A 239 -8.06 3.11 6.37
C TYR A 239 -7.19 3.28 7.63
N TYR A 240 -5.92 2.85 7.60
CA TYR A 240 -4.96 3.11 8.69
C TYR A 240 -4.13 4.39 8.47
N SER A 241 -4.39 5.10 7.37
CA SER A 241 -3.62 6.25 6.92
C SER A 241 -4.45 7.17 6.02
N GLU A 242 -3.99 8.40 5.84
CA GLU A 242 -4.43 9.32 4.80
C GLU A 242 -3.19 10.01 4.20
N TRP A 243 -2.60 9.38 3.19
CA TRP A 243 -1.45 9.94 2.49
C TRP A 243 -1.85 11.01 1.48
N ASP A 244 -1.11 12.11 1.47
CA ASP A 244 -1.16 13.19 0.50
C ASP A 244 0.08 13.11 -0.40
N ARG A 245 -0.13 13.01 -1.72
CA ARG A 245 0.94 12.94 -2.72
C ARG A 245 1.41 14.33 -3.16
N ASP A 246 0.76 15.39 -2.71
CA ASP A 246 0.99 16.77 -3.12
C ASP A 246 0.91 16.88 -4.66
N THR A 247 1.77 17.70 -5.26
CA THR A 247 1.86 17.85 -6.72
C THR A 247 2.48 16.66 -7.46
N TYR A 248 2.91 15.60 -6.77
CA TYR A 248 3.62 14.48 -7.39
C TYR A 248 2.68 13.50 -8.10
N SER A 249 3.20 12.82 -9.12
CA SER A 249 2.43 11.75 -9.79
C SER A 249 2.26 10.53 -8.88
N ILE A 250 1.28 9.68 -9.20
CA ILE A 250 1.08 8.40 -8.50
C ILE A 250 2.34 7.53 -8.50
N ASN A 251 3.13 7.53 -9.58
CA ASN A 251 4.38 6.78 -9.59
C ASN A 251 5.42 7.36 -8.63
N GLN A 252 5.55 8.68 -8.58
CA GLN A 252 6.47 9.34 -7.65
C GLN A 252 6.04 9.11 -6.19
N PHE A 253 4.73 9.07 -5.93
CA PHE A 253 4.18 8.64 -4.64
C PHE A 253 4.60 7.21 -4.29
N TYR A 254 4.43 6.26 -5.22
CA TYR A 254 4.87 4.88 -5.05
C TYR A 254 6.38 4.77 -4.77
N GLU A 255 7.21 5.46 -5.54
CA GLU A 255 8.67 5.52 -5.35
C GLU A 255 9.03 6.08 -3.97
N ARG A 256 8.33 7.12 -3.52
CA ARG A 256 8.52 7.69 -2.18
C ARG A 256 8.18 6.69 -1.09
N LEU A 257 7.04 6.01 -1.18
CA LEU A 257 6.67 5.04 -0.16
C LEU A 257 7.62 3.84 -0.15
N LYS A 258 8.13 3.39 -1.31
CA LYS A 258 9.24 2.42 -1.34
C LYS A 258 10.48 2.93 -0.61
N PHE A 259 10.87 4.18 -0.88
CA PHE A 259 12.03 4.79 -0.26
C PHE A 259 11.94 4.79 1.27
N LEU A 260 10.74 5.00 1.82
CA LEU A 260 10.56 5.05 3.27
C LEU A 260 10.85 3.71 3.96
N THR A 261 10.68 2.58 3.26
CA THR A 261 10.90 1.24 3.82
C THR A 261 12.11 0.51 3.25
N ARG A 262 12.94 1.20 2.47
CA ARG A 262 14.08 0.62 1.78
C ARG A 262 15.14 0.07 2.75
N ASP A 263 15.98 -0.81 2.24
CA ASP A 263 17.24 -1.16 2.87
C ASP A 263 18.15 0.07 2.90
N THR A 264 18.49 0.52 4.11
CA THR A 264 19.27 1.73 4.36
C THR A 264 20.79 1.53 4.27
N SER A 265 21.25 0.28 4.29
CA SER A 265 22.67 -0.07 4.26
C SER A 265 23.36 0.30 2.93
N GLN A 266 22.60 0.41 1.84
CA GLN A 266 23.13 0.52 0.47
C GLN A 266 23.28 1.96 -0.04
N ASP A 267 22.57 2.94 0.51
CA ASP A 267 22.48 4.27 -0.11
C ASP A 267 23.03 5.42 0.74
N GLY A 268 23.46 5.15 1.97
CA GLY A 268 24.04 6.15 2.87
C GLY A 268 23.07 7.26 3.25
N LEU A 269 21.77 7.07 3.01
CA LEU A 269 20.71 7.98 3.43
C LEU A 269 20.11 7.47 4.75
N GLY A 270 19.70 8.39 5.63
CA GLY A 270 19.15 8.03 6.94
C GLY A 270 17.90 7.15 6.87
N SER A 271 17.61 6.45 7.97
CA SER A 271 16.37 5.68 8.10
C SER A 271 15.14 6.58 8.18
N SER A 272 13.99 6.02 7.84
CA SER A 272 12.69 6.70 7.97
C SER A 272 11.97 6.16 9.20
N THR A 273 10.96 6.90 9.69
CA THR A 273 10.06 6.40 10.72
C THR A 273 8.65 6.37 10.16
N LEU A 274 7.97 5.24 10.32
CA LEU A 274 6.59 5.04 9.89
C LEU A 274 5.81 4.42 11.05
N TYR A 275 4.73 5.09 11.48
CA TYR A 275 3.85 4.61 12.56
C TYR A 275 4.59 4.23 13.84
N GLY A 276 5.63 5.00 14.20
CA GLY A 276 6.47 4.74 15.38
C GLY A 276 7.49 3.61 15.23
N LEU A 277 7.62 3.01 14.04
CA LEU A 277 8.62 1.97 13.73
C LEU A 277 9.70 2.52 12.80
N ASP A 278 10.87 1.89 12.84
CA ASP A 278 11.85 2.05 11.77
C ASP A 278 11.21 1.61 10.43
N GLY A 279 11.41 2.42 9.38
CA GLY A 279 10.81 2.17 8.07
C GLY A 279 11.21 0.81 7.48
N GLU A 280 12.43 0.35 7.73
CA GLU A 280 12.89 -0.95 7.25
C GLU A 280 12.19 -2.11 7.99
N LEU A 281 11.84 -1.90 9.26
CA LEU A 281 11.01 -2.82 10.04
C LEU A 281 9.51 -2.76 9.65
N PHE A 282 9.05 -1.67 9.07
CA PHE A 282 7.65 -1.48 8.70
C PHE A 282 7.22 -2.41 7.55
N ARG A 283 6.05 -3.03 7.71
CA ARG A 283 5.46 -4.05 6.82
C ARG A 283 3.98 -3.79 6.53
N GLY A 284 3.35 -2.84 7.21
CA GLY A 284 1.91 -2.62 7.16
C GLY A 284 1.12 -3.57 8.05
N ILE A 285 -0.19 -3.64 7.85
CA ILE A 285 -1.06 -4.51 8.66
C ILE A 285 -0.77 -5.98 8.34
N THR A 286 -0.38 -6.73 9.37
CA THR A 286 -0.20 -8.19 9.25
C THR A 286 -1.37 -8.95 9.84
N HIS A 287 -2.09 -8.37 10.79
CA HIS A 287 -3.22 -9.02 11.46
C HIS A 287 -4.36 -8.04 11.76
N GLN A 288 -5.58 -8.53 11.59
CA GLN A 288 -6.77 -7.95 12.19
C GLN A 288 -7.17 -8.80 13.40
N VAL A 289 -7.44 -8.15 14.53
CA VAL A 289 -7.84 -8.81 15.78
C VAL A 289 -9.21 -8.29 16.17
N ALA A 290 -10.20 -9.19 16.25
CA ALA A 290 -11.44 -8.88 16.94
C ALA A 290 -11.13 -8.69 18.43
N ILE A 291 -11.74 -7.71 19.08
CA ILE A 291 -11.52 -7.42 20.50
C ILE A 291 -12.83 -7.25 21.25
N SER A 292 -12.75 -7.39 22.57
CA SER A 292 -13.87 -7.21 23.47
C SER A 292 -13.43 -6.62 24.79
N SER A 293 -14.40 -6.09 25.55
CA SER A 293 -14.17 -5.48 26.87
C SER A 293 -13.08 -4.39 26.87
N PRO A 294 -13.12 -3.42 25.92
CA PRO A 294 -12.14 -2.33 25.93
C PRO A 294 -12.26 -1.52 27.23
N THR A 295 -11.12 -1.14 27.80
CA THR A 295 -11.02 -0.21 28.93
C THR A 295 -9.85 0.75 28.70
N GLY A 296 -9.90 1.93 29.31
CA GLY A 296 -8.90 2.97 29.04
C GLY A 296 -9.04 3.53 27.62
N THR A 297 -7.95 4.09 27.11
CA THR A 297 -7.89 4.70 25.78
C THR A 297 -6.66 4.16 25.06
N PHE A 298 -6.86 3.52 23.91
CA PHE A 298 -5.78 3.23 22.97
C PHE A 298 -5.38 4.52 22.23
N VAL A 299 -4.15 4.59 21.75
CA VAL A 299 -3.61 5.71 20.97
C VAL A 299 -3.01 5.12 19.69
N GLU A 300 -3.40 5.64 18.54
CA GLU A 300 -2.84 5.20 17.27
C GLU A 300 -1.76 6.18 16.78
N PRO A 301 -0.62 5.70 16.28
CA PRO A 301 -0.08 4.35 16.43
C PRO A 301 0.54 4.13 17.82
N GLU A 302 0.52 2.90 18.34
CA GLU A 302 1.20 2.58 19.60
C GLU A 302 1.74 1.15 19.68
N TYR A 303 2.71 0.92 20.56
CA TYR A 303 3.16 -0.43 20.87
C TYR A 303 2.12 -1.14 21.74
N VAL A 304 1.77 -2.36 21.34
CA VAL A 304 0.86 -3.24 22.07
C VAL A 304 1.52 -4.56 22.40
N TRP A 305 1.20 -5.12 23.57
CA TRP A 305 1.72 -6.41 24.00
C TRP A 305 0.67 -7.25 24.73
N TRP A 306 0.91 -8.56 24.79
CA TRP A 306 0.03 -9.52 25.45
C TRP A 306 0.81 -10.75 25.92
N GLY A 307 0.17 -11.51 26.82
CA GLY A 307 0.71 -12.77 27.31
C GLY A 307 2.00 -12.62 28.13
N ALA A 308 2.60 -13.76 28.44
CA ALA A 308 3.89 -13.88 29.13
C ALA A 308 4.61 -15.14 28.68
N ASP A 309 5.94 -15.17 28.82
CA ASP A 309 6.80 -16.31 28.47
C ASP A 309 6.48 -16.85 27.06
N ALA A 310 6.20 -18.15 26.92
CA ALA A 310 5.88 -18.79 25.65
C ALA A 310 4.59 -18.29 24.97
N THR A 311 3.74 -17.54 25.69
CA THR A 311 2.53 -16.90 25.15
C THR A 311 2.69 -15.41 24.91
N PHE A 312 3.89 -14.87 25.16
CA PHE A 312 4.18 -13.47 24.91
C PHE A 312 4.10 -13.16 23.42
N GLY A 313 3.51 -12.01 23.11
CA GLY A 313 3.57 -11.42 21.79
C GLY A 313 3.42 -9.91 21.88
N ALA A 314 3.94 -9.24 20.86
CA ALA A 314 3.84 -7.80 20.74
C ALA A 314 3.73 -7.35 19.28
N GLY A 315 3.11 -6.20 19.11
CA GLY A 315 2.88 -5.59 17.80
C GLY A 315 2.83 -4.07 17.88
N GLN A 316 2.72 -3.45 16.71
CA GLN A 316 2.38 -2.05 16.57
C GLN A 316 0.90 -1.94 16.19
N LEU A 317 0.12 -1.20 16.97
CA LEU A 317 -1.24 -0.82 16.65
C LEU A 317 -1.21 0.21 15.52
N MET A 318 -1.87 -0.13 14.42
CA MET A 318 -1.96 0.69 13.22
C MET A 318 -3.32 1.39 13.12
N ALA A 319 -4.39 0.68 13.50
CA ALA A 319 -5.73 1.23 13.56
C ALA A 319 -6.58 0.52 14.63
N ILE A 320 -7.58 1.21 15.19
CA ILE A 320 -8.65 0.66 16.03
C ILE A 320 -9.96 1.40 15.72
N ASP A 321 -11.04 0.66 15.48
CA ASP A 321 -12.34 1.24 15.06
C ASP A 321 -12.96 2.21 16.09
N SER A 322 -12.51 2.11 17.34
CA SER A 322 -12.69 3.15 18.35
C SER A 322 -11.63 3.02 19.44
N VAL A 323 -10.94 4.12 19.73
CA VAL A 323 -9.90 4.19 20.77
C VAL A 323 -10.40 3.90 22.19
N THR A 324 -11.71 4.00 22.45
CA THR A 324 -12.31 3.76 23.79
C THR A 324 -13.35 2.65 23.82
N ALA A 325 -13.93 2.30 22.66
CA ALA A 325 -15.01 1.33 22.56
C ALA A 325 -14.81 0.34 21.39
N GLY A 326 -13.56 0.07 21.04
CA GLY A 326 -13.22 -0.70 19.84
C GLY A 326 -13.74 -2.15 19.86
N THR A 327 -14.06 -2.64 18.67
CA THR A 327 -14.44 -4.03 18.39
C THR A 327 -13.44 -4.74 17.48
N LYS A 328 -12.60 -3.97 16.77
CA LYS A 328 -11.51 -4.48 15.93
C LYS A 328 -10.29 -3.58 16.07
N MET A 329 -9.12 -4.21 16.09
CA MET A 329 -7.83 -3.54 15.94
C MET A 329 -7.03 -4.17 14.80
N TRP A 330 -6.21 -3.39 14.15
CA TRP A 330 -5.31 -3.80 13.09
C TRP A 330 -3.87 -3.52 13.52
N ILE A 331 -3.04 -4.56 13.45
CA ILE A 331 -1.68 -4.52 13.98
C ILE A 331 -0.65 -5.01 12.96
N GLN A 332 0.58 -4.54 13.12
CA GLN A 332 1.76 -5.24 12.68
C GLN A 332 2.30 -6.10 13.83
N LEU A 333 2.20 -7.43 13.75
CA LEU A 333 2.92 -8.33 14.67
C LEU A 333 4.44 -8.14 14.53
N LEU A 334 5.11 -7.81 15.63
CA LEU A 334 6.54 -7.56 15.70
C LEU A 334 7.31 -8.80 16.16
N LEU A 335 6.88 -9.40 17.27
CA LEU A 335 7.53 -10.56 17.86
C LEU A 335 6.55 -11.42 18.66
N GLY A 336 6.96 -12.66 18.93
CA GLY A 336 6.23 -13.65 19.69
C GLY A 336 5.05 -14.24 18.93
N VAL A 337 4.05 -14.68 19.69
CA VAL A 337 2.86 -15.36 19.16
C VAL A 337 1.73 -14.38 18.88
N VAL A 338 0.85 -14.72 17.94
CA VAL A 338 -0.42 -13.98 17.75
C VAL A 338 -1.29 -14.03 19.01
N PRO A 339 -2.08 -12.99 19.31
CA PRO A 339 -2.90 -13.00 20.52
C PRO A 339 -3.99 -14.08 20.41
N ASN A 340 -4.18 -14.86 21.47
CA ASN A 340 -5.15 -15.95 21.53
C ASN A 340 -5.92 -15.89 22.85
N ALA A 341 -7.03 -15.17 22.86
CA ALA A 341 -7.81 -14.88 24.09
C ALA A 341 -7.02 -14.16 25.19
N ASN A 342 -5.87 -13.55 24.87
CA ASN A 342 -5.07 -12.78 25.81
C ASN A 342 -5.67 -11.37 26.03
N THR A 343 -5.38 -10.77 27.18
CA THR A 343 -5.50 -9.32 27.34
C THR A 343 -4.35 -8.64 26.59
N ILE A 344 -4.71 -7.73 25.69
CA ILE A 344 -3.82 -6.81 24.98
C ILE A 344 -3.73 -5.53 25.79
N TYR A 345 -2.52 -5.03 25.97
CA TYR A 345 -2.20 -3.77 26.63
C TYR A 345 -1.57 -2.82 25.60
N GLY A 346 -2.00 -1.56 25.58
CA GLY A 346 -1.38 -0.47 24.83
C GLY A 346 -0.56 0.45 25.74
N THR A 347 0.52 1.03 25.22
CA THR A 347 1.35 1.99 25.97
C THR A 347 0.58 3.27 26.36
N GLY A 348 -0.46 3.63 25.63
CA GLY A 348 -1.43 4.69 25.95
C GLY A 348 -2.36 4.38 27.12
N GLY A 349 -2.33 3.15 27.63
CA GLY A 349 -3.13 2.71 28.79
C GLY A 349 -4.43 1.98 28.42
N GLY A 350 -4.71 1.82 27.12
CA GLY A 350 -5.80 0.99 26.61
C GLY A 350 -5.59 -0.49 26.92
N GLN A 351 -6.68 -1.20 27.21
CA GLN A 351 -6.69 -2.66 27.34
C GLN A 351 -7.90 -3.25 26.65
N ALA A 352 -7.75 -4.42 26.04
CA ALA A 352 -8.86 -5.18 25.48
C ALA A 352 -8.55 -6.68 25.50
N THR A 353 -9.57 -7.53 25.43
CA THR A 353 -9.40 -8.98 25.30
C THR A 353 -9.46 -9.38 23.84
N ALA A 354 -8.43 -10.07 23.37
CA ALA A 354 -8.35 -10.59 22.00
C ALA A 354 -9.40 -11.68 21.75
N GLY A 355 -10.03 -11.63 20.58
CA GLY A 355 -10.93 -12.64 20.05
C GLY A 355 -10.33 -13.31 18.82
N THR A 356 -11.13 -13.47 17.76
CA THR A 356 -10.67 -14.04 16.49
C THR A 356 -9.60 -13.17 15.85
N VAL A 357 -8.47 -13.78 15.49
CA VAL A 357 -7.39 -13.16 14.74
C VAL A 357 -7.44 -13.61 13.29
N THR A 358 -7.31 -12.68 12.35
CA THR A 358 -7.22 -12.91 10.91
C THR A 358 -5.88 -12.39 10.40
N GLU A 359 -5.04 -13.28 9.88
CA GLU A 359 -3.81 -12.90 9.17
C GLU A 359 -4.18 -12.18 7.87
N ARG A 360 -3.47 -11.11 7.54
CA ARG A 360 -3.65 -10.30 6.34
C ARG A 360 -2.47 -10.50 5.39
N THR A 361 -2.77 -10.56 4.11
CA THR A 361 -1.74 -10.60 3.07
C THR A 361 -0.99 -9.28 3.07
N ILE A 362 0.33 -9.38 3.20
CA ILE A 362 1.22 -8.23 3.17
C ILE A 362 1.53 -7.88 1.72
N SER A 363 1.64 -6.59 1.44
CA SER A 363 2.14 -6.11 0.15
C SER A 363 3.62 -5.73 0.26
N THR A 364 4.39 -6.03 -0.78
CA THR A 364 5.81 -5.68 -0.89
C THR A 364 6.03 -4.94 -2.21
N PRO A 365 6.14 -3.60 -2.21
CA PRO A 365 6.25 -2.71 -1.04
C PRO A 365 4.93 -2.48 -0.31
N PHE A 366 5.00 -1.88 0.89
CA PHE A 366 3.82 -1.70 1.75
C PHE A 366 2.72 -0.83 1.10
N VAL A 367 3.06 0.03 0.15
CA VAL A 367 2.11 0.89 -0.57
C VAL A 367 1.19 0.10 -1.50
N GLY A 368 1.59 -1.09 -1.94
CA GLY A 368 0.90 -1.81 -3.00
C GLY A 368 1.74 -1.94 -4.26
N ALA A 369 1.08 -1.92 -5.41
CA ALA A 369 1.73 -1.95 -6.72
C ALA A 369 1.42 -0.69 -7.53
N SER A 370 2.36 -0.31 -8.41
CA SER A 370 2.16 0.77 -9.40
C SER A 370 2.07 0.18 -10.81
N THR A 371 1.23 0.77 -11.65
CA THR A 371 1.21 0.55 -13.10
C THR A 371 1.96 1.64 -13.87
N GLY A 372 2.63 2.55 -13.16
CA GLY A 372 3.24 3.77 -13.69
C GLY A 372 2.29 4.97 -13.72
N SER A 373 0.98 4.75 -13.84
CA SER A 373 -0.04 5.81 -13.81
C SER A 373 -1.16 5.58 -12.82
N ALA A 374 -1.28 4.38 -12.25
CA ALA A 374 -2.29 4.05 -11.26
C ALA A 374 -1.69 3.21 -10.11
N LEU A 375 -2.25 3.38 -8.94
CA LEU A 375 -1.96 2.68 -7.70
C LEU A 375 -2.95 1.54 -7.51
N ILE A 376 -2.41 0.36 -7.19
CA ILE A 376 -3.16 -0.75 -6.62
C ILE A 376 -2.72 -0.84 -5.17
N GLY A 377 -3.41 -0.07 -4.31
CA GLY A 377 -3.10 0.14 -2.92
C GLY A 377 -3.18 -1.14 -2.08
N SER A 378 -2.29 -1.24 -1.10
CA SER A 378 -2.30 -2.35 -0.15
C SER A 378 -3.52 -2.32 0.79
N TYR A 379 -3.75 -3.42 1.49
CA TYR A 379 -4.84 -3.55 2.44
C TYR A 379 -4.77 -2.49 3.55
N GLY A 380 -5.82 -1.67 3.63
CA GLY A 380 -6.01 -0.63 4.63
C GLY A 380 -5.24 0.66 4.38
N LEU A 381 -4.38 0.76 3.36
CA LEU A 381 -3.66 2.00 3.07
C LEU A 381 -4.61 3.03 2.43
N GLY A 382 -4.80 4.15 3.11
CA GLY A 382 -5.59 5.27 2.59
C GLY A 382 -4.71 6.36 2.00
N VAL A 383 -5.21 6.97 0.94
CA VAL A 383 -4.66 8.11 0.20
C VAL A 383 -5.78 9.14 0.09
N GLU A 384 -5.44 10.43 0.18
CA GLU A 384 -6.40 11.52 0.04
C GLU A 384 -7.21 11.35 -1.25
N TYR A 385 -8.53 11.52 -1.17
CA TYR A 385 -9.41 11.21 -2.30
C TYR A 385 -9.10 12.07 -3.54
N THR A 386 -8.71 13.34 -3.34
CA THR A 386 -8.34 14.29 -4.41
C THR A 386 -7.07 13.89 -5.14
N ASP A 387 -6.27 13.02 -4.54
CA ASP A 387 -5.04 12.51 -5.14
C ASP A 387 -5.24 11.27 -5.99
N LEU A 388 -6.42 10.67 -5.92
CA LEU A 388 -6.75 9.46 -6.64
C LEU A 388 -7.57 9.76 -7.90
N THR A 389 -7.48 8.83 -8.85
CA THR A 389 -8.20 8.82 -10.12
C THR A 389 -8.98 7.52 -10.27
N ALA A 390 -9.89 7.43 -11.24
CA ALA A 390 -10.66 6.21 -11.47
C ALA A 390 -9.82 4.97 -11.86
N ALA A 391 -8.57 5.18 -12.28
CA ALA A 391 -7.64 4.10 -12.56
C ALA A 391 -7.09 3.46 -11.27
N ASP A 392 -7.05 4.22 -10.17
CA ASP A 392 -6.54 3.76 -8.88
C ASP A 392 -7.52 2.79 -8.19
N LYS A 393 -6.98 1.96 -7.31
CA LYS A 393 -7.71 1.01 -6.48
C LYS A 393 -7.11 1.06 -5.09
N VAL A 394 -7.93 1.28 -4.07
CA VAL A 394 -7.50 1.19 -2.66
C VAL A 394 -8.37 0.18 -1.94
N THR A 395 -7.80 -0.54 -0.97
CA THR A 395 -8.55 -1.56 -0.23
C THR A 395 -8.78 -1.09 1.20
N ASP A 396 -10.03 -1.00 1.64
CA ASP A 396 -10.38 -0.54 2.98
C ASP A 396 -10.03 -1.59 4.07
N LEU A 397 -10.17 -1.20 5.35
CA LEU A 397 -9.96 -2.07 6.50
C LEU A 397 -11.02 -3.19 6.64
N ASN A 398 -12.13 -3.12 5.91
CA ASN A 398 -13.10 -4.23 5.82
C ASN A 398 -12.71 -5.24 4.72
N GLY A 399 -11.76 -4.91 3.85
CA GLY A 399 -11.30 -5.74 2.73
C GLY A 399 -12.04 -5.49 1.42
N ASN A 400 -12.80 -4.40 1.33
CA ASN A 400 -13.46 -3.97 0.10
C ASN A 400 -12.46 -3.21 -0.78
N VAL A 401 -12.44 -3.52 -2.08
CA VAL A 401 -11.67 -2.74 -3.06
C VAL A 401 -12.53 -1.59 -3.56
N ILE A 402 -12.06 -0.37 -3.34
CA ILE A 402 -12.74 0.87 -3.68
C ILE A 402 -12.09 1.50 -4.90
N THR A 403 -12.93 2.06 -5.77
CA THR A 403 -12.52 2.77 -7.00
C THR A 403 -13.03 4.20 -6.93
N PRO A 404 -12.14 5.20 -7.05
CA PRO A 404 -12.57 6.58 -7.16
C PRO A 404 -13.45 6.85 -8.39
N PRO A 405 -14.32 7.87 -8.37
CA PRO A 405 -15.14 8.23 -9.52
C PRO A 405 -14.32 8.64 -10.74
N ASN A 406 -14.87 8.36 -11.93
CA ASN A 406 -14.28 8.82 -13.19
C ASN A 406 -14.84 10.18 -13.59
N TYR A 407 -14.22 11.26 -13.11
CA TYR A 407 -14.55 12.61 -13.55
C TYR A 407 -14.04 12.86 -14.97
N VAL A 408 -14.97 13.11 -15.90
CA VAL A 408 -14.67 13.34 -17.31
C VAL A 408 -15.09 14.75 -17.71
N THR A 409 -14.15 15.53 -18.22
CA THR A 409 -14.38 16.88 -18.74
C THR A 409 -14.56 16.84 -20.26
N ASN A 410 -15.73 17.26 -20.75
CA ASN A 410 -15.99 17.35 -22.18
C ASN A 410 -15.97 18.80 -22.66
N THR A 411 -15.67 18.98 -23.95
CA THR A 411 -15.50 20.31 -24.55
C THR A 411 -16.41 20.49 -25.77
N ILE A 412 -17.14 21.60 -25.82
CA ILE A 412 -17.68 22.14 -27.07
C ILE A 412 -16.68 23.16 -27.62
N GLY A 413 -16.10 22.86 -28.78
CA GLY A 413 -15.14 23.70 -29.49
C GLY A 413 -15.78 24.54 -30.60
N THR A 414 -14.96 25.39 -31.22
CA THR A 414 -15.31 26.23 -32.40
C THR A 414 -16.53 27.14 -32.21
N VAL A 415 -16.76 27.55 -30.96
CA VAL A 415 -17.70 28.60 -30.59
C VAL A 415 -16.99 29.94 -30.47
N ILE A 416 -17.74 31.03 -30.37
CA ILE A 416 -17.21 32.38 -30.17
C ILE A 416 -17.99 33.12 -29.09
N THR A 417 -17.40 34.18 -28.55
CA THR A 417 -18.03 35.05 -27.56
C THR A 417 -19.41 35.49 -28.03
N GLY A 418 -20.43 35.23 -27.21
CA GLY A 418 -21.83 35.55 -27.50
C GLY A 418 -22.69 34.34 -27.89
N ASP A 419 -22.08 33.24 -28.36
CA ASP A 419 -22.80 31.97 -28.62
C ASP A 419 -23.55 31.51 -27.37
N ARG A 420 -24.75 30.98 -27.57
CA ARG A 420 -25.53 30.27 -26.56
C ARG A 420 -25.39 28.77 -26.82
N ILE A 421 -24.91 28.05 -25.82
CA ILE A 421 -24.78 26.59 -25.86
C ILE A 421 -25.82 25.98 -24.93
N LEU A 422 -26.47 24.92 -25.40
CA LEU A 422 -27.22 23.98 -24.57
C LEU A 422 -26.68 22.57 -24.84
N VAL A 423 -26.30 21.83 -23.80
CA VAL A 423 -26.06 20.39 -23.86
C VAL A 423 -27.03 19.74 -22.89
N ALA A 424 -27.86 18.85 -23.42
CA ALA A 424 -28.99 18.24 -22.72
C ALA A 424 -29.05 16.73 -23.00
N PRO A 425 -29.73 15.94 -22.16
CA PRO A 425 -29.91 14.51 -22.40
C PRO A 425 -30.66 14.24 -23.71
N TRP A 426 -30.29 13.16 -24.37
CA TRP A 426 -30.98 12.59 -25.53
C TRP A 426 -31.14 11.09 -25.29
N ASP A 427 -32.20 10.50 -25.81
CA ASP A 427 -32.47 9.05 -25.70
C ASP A 427 -31.74 8.22 -26.78
N GLY A 428 -30.91 8.86 -27.60
CA GLY A 428 -30.17 8.22 -28.70
C GLY A 428 -31.00 7.90 -29.94
N ALA A 429 -32.31 8.22 -29.94
CA ALA A 429 -33.23 7.76 -30.99
C ALA A 429 -34.25 8.80 -31.45
N SER A 430 -34.80 9.61 -30.54
CA SER A 430 -35.85 10.58 -30.83
C SER A 430 -35.31 11.73 -31.67
N LEU A 431 -36.02 12.05 -32.75
CA LEU A 431 -35.67 13.10 -33.68
C LEU A 431 -36.85 14.05 -33.83
N ASP A 432 -36.55 15.34 -33.96
CA ASP A 432 -37.54 16.37 -34.20
C ASP A 432 -38.07 16.33 -35.66
N THR A 433 -38.97 17.26 -36.01
CA THR A 433 -39.54 17.35 -37.38
C THR A 433 -38.51 17.65 -38.47
N ASN A 434 -37.33 18.15 -38.07
CA ASN A 434 -36.21 18.48 -38.94
C ASN A 434 -35.18 17.33 -39.02
N ASN A 435 -35.46 16.22 -38.35
CA ASN A 435 -34.61 15.03 -38.27
C ASN A 435 -33.32 15.28 -37.44
N ASP A 436 -33.35 16.27 -36.56
CA ASP A 436 -32.30 16.60 -35.60
C ASP A 436 -32.59 15.91 -34.25
N PRO A 437 -31.56 15.53 -33.46
CA PRO A 437 -31.75 14.93 -32.13
C PRO A 437 -32.63 15.77 -31.20
N GLU A 438 -33.64 15.13 -30.60
CA GLU A 438 -34.61 15.78 -29.72
C GLU A 438 -34.20 15.66 -28.25
N ILE A 439 -34.36 16.73 -27.46
CA ILE A 439 -34.02 16.71 -26.03
C ILE A 439 -34.96 15.74 -25.29
N GLN A 440 -34.39 14.85 -24.48
CA GLN A 440 -35.15 14.01 -23.55
C GLN A 440 -35.60 14.84 -22.34
N LYS A 441 -36.69 15.60 -22.48
CA LYS A 441 -37.16 16.53 -21.43
C LYS A 441 -37.59 15.82 -20.16
N GLY A 442 -38.24 14.66 -20.28
CA GLY A 442 -38.62 13.80 -19.16
C GLY A 442 -37.48 12.93 -18.64
N GLN A 443 -36.24 13.45 -18.58
CA GLN A 443 -35.12 12.74 -17.94
C GLN A 443 -35.45 12.45 -16.47
N MET A 444 -36.11 13.41 -15.82
CA MET A 444 -36.68 13.33 -14.48
C MET A 444 -38.08 13.95 -14.50
N THR A 445 -38.85 13.69 -13.45
CA THR A 445 -40.19 14.25 -13.24
C THR A 445 -40.21 15.13 -12.00
N LEU A 446 -40.95 16.24 -12.04
CA LEU A 446 -41.09 17.14 -10.90
C LEU A 446 -41.93 16.48 -9.78
N GLY A 447 -41.36 16.36 -8.58
CA GLY A 447 -42.00 15.68 -7.45
C GLY A 447 -42.95 16.55 -6.61
N ILE A 448 -42.91 17.87 -6.79
CA ILE A 448 -43.69 18.83 -6.00
C ILE A 448 -44.33 19.90 -6.89
N ASN A 449 -45.42 20.52 -6.43
CA ASN A 449 -45.99 21.69 -7.12
C ASN A 449 -45.18 22.94 -6.75
N LEU A 450 -44.74 23.70 -7.74
CA LEU A 450 -44.11 25.01 -7.59
C LEU A 450 -45.16 26.08 -7.87
N THR A 451 -45.47 26.90 -6.85
CA THR A 451 -46.60 27.86 -6.90
C THR A 451 -46.27 29.21 -6.26
N THR A 452 -45.01 29.42 -5.89
CA THR A 452 -44.53 30.63 -5.23
C THR A 452 -43.31 31.17 -5.96
N ASP A 453 -42.94 32.40 -5.63
CA ASP A 453 -41.69 33.02 -6.07
C ASP A 453 -40.51 32.55 -5.19
N ASP A 454 -39.28 32.79 -5.62
CA ASP A 454 -38.03 32.49 -4.89
C ASP A 454 -37.89 31.01 -4.45
N ILE A 455 -38.18 30.04 -5.32
CA ILE A 455 -38.06 28.62 -4.96
C ILE A 455 -36.57 28.26 -4.73
N THR A 456 -36.25 27.72 -3.55
CA THR A 456 -34.87 27.33 -3.19
C THR A 456 -34.57 25.83 -3.32
N GLU A 457 -35.59 25.01 -3.55
CA GLU A 457 -35.46 23.55 -3.59
C GLU A 457 -36.38 22.96 -4.67
N ILE A 458 -35.84 22.04 -5.46
CA ILE A 458 -36.59 21.29 -6.48
C ILE A 458 -36.45 19.81 -6.17
N ALA A 459 -37.52 19.20 -5.70
CA ALA A 459 -37.61 17.76 -5.54
C ALA A 459 -38.02 17.12 -6.88
N VAL A 460 -37.25 16.14 -7.33
CA VAL A 460 -37.54 15.34 -8.52
C VAL A 460 -37.87 13.90 -8.14
N THR A 461 -38.57 13.22 -9.03
CA THR A 461 -38.81 11.78 -8.99
C THR A 461 -38.39 11.19 -10.32
N ASP A 462 -37.72 10.05 -10.27
CA ASP A 462 -37.64 9.11 -11.38
C ASP A 462 -38.86 8.17 -11.23
N GLY A 463 -39.40 7.62 -12.33
CA GLY A 463 -40.40 6.54 -12.29
C GLY A 463 -39.98 5.30 -11.47
N PHE A 464 -38.75 5.29 -10.95
CA PHE A 464 -38.19 4.43 -9.93
C PHE A 464 -37.66 5.28 -8.75
N ASP A 465 -37.92 4.81 -7.53
CA ASP A 465 -37.89 5.56 -6.25
C ASP A 465 -36.51 6.10 -5.77
N THR A 466 -35.50 6.27 -6.63
CA THR A 466 -34.17 6.75 -6.22
C THR A 466 -33.37 7.47 -7.32
N ALA A 467 -33.27 8.79 -7.12
CA ALA A 467 -32.11 9.68 -7.38
C ALA A 467 -31.94 10.36 -8.75
N ILE A 468 -31.46 11.60 -8.63
CA ILE A 468 -30.83 12.40 -9.67
C ILE A 468 -29.73 11.55 -10.34
N PRO A 469 -29.60 11.55 -11.69
CA PRO A 469 -28.61 10.75 -12.40
C PRO A 469 -27.18 10.91 -11.85
N PRO A 470 -26.37 9.83 -11.72
CA PRO A 470 -25.01 9.91 -11.18
C PRO A 470 -24.07 10.81 -12.01
N ASP A 471 -24.37 11.00 -13.29
CA ASP A 471 -23.65 11.88 -14.21
C ASP A 471 -24.04 13.36 -14.09
N THR A 472 -24.74 13.75 -13.03
CA THR A 472 -25.08 15.15 -12.77
C THR A 472 -23.85 15.92 -12.27
N PRO A 473 -23.48 17.07 -12.87
CA PRO A 473 -22.45 17.95 -12.34
C PRO A 473 -22.78 18.43 -10.92
N SER A 474 -21.78 18.67 -10.07
CA SER A 474 -22.01 19.12 -8.68
C SER A 474 -22.71 20.48 -8.54
N THR A 475 -22.62 21.32 -9.57
CA THR A 475 -23.35 22.57 -9.75
C THR A 475 -23.60 22.80 -11.24
N GLY A 476 -24.68 23.49 -11.59
CA GLY A 476 -25.02 23.73 -12.99
C GLY A 476 -26.45 24.20 -13.17
N PHE A 477 -27.06 23.86 -14.30
CA PHE A 477 -28.42 24.24 -14.61
C PHE A 477 -29.32 23.02 -14.79
N ILE A 478 -30.54 23.12 -14.29
CA ILE A 478 -31.65 22.25 -14.68
C ILE A 478 -32.68 23.08 -15.46
N ARG A 479 -33.50 22.37 -16.23
CA ARG A 479 -34.65 22.93 -16.94
C ARG A 479 -35.91 22.29 -16.40
N VAL A 480 -36.87 23.12 -15.95
CA VAL A 480 -38.18 22.68 -15.44
C VAL A 480 -39.26 23.19 -16.38
N THR A 481 -40.15 22.31 -16.82
CA THR A 481 -41.30 22.69 -17.66
C THR A 481 -42.42 23.23 -16.78
N ASP A 482 -42.89 24.44 -17.05
CA ASP A 482 -44.05 25.04 -16.38
C ASP A 482 -45.38 24.56 -16.98
N ASP A 483 -46.50 24.95 -16.36
CA ASP A 483 -47.84 24.52 -16.77
C ASP A 483 -48.28 25.10 -18.13
N ASP A 484 -47.59 26.14 -18.63
CA ASP A 484 -47.78 26.68 -19.97
C ASP A 484 -46.89 25.98 -21.02
N GLY A 485 -46.03 25.05 -20.58
CA GLY A 485 -45.13 24.28 -21.42
C GLY A 485 -43.80 24.96 -21.74
N PHE A 486 -43.44 26.04 -21.03
CA PHE A 486 -42.15 26.72 -21.18
C PHE A 486 -41.09 26.16 -20.22
N GLU A 487 -39.84 26.15 -20.67
CA GLU A 487 -38.71 25.60 -19.92
C GLU A 487 -37.99 26.70 -19.12
N ARG A 488 -38.22 26.73 -17.81
CA ARG A 488 -37.55 27.62 -16.86
C ARG A 488 -36.12 27.13 -16.60
N ARG A 489 -35.13 28.03 -16.68
CA ARG A 489 -33.70 27.73 -16.44
C ARG A 489 -33.38 28.03 -14.99
N LEU A 490 -33.09 27.00 -14.20
CA LEU A 490 -32.78 27.15 -12.78
C LEU A 490 -31.32 26.78 -12.55
N HIS A 491 -30.57 27.63 -11.87
CA HIS A 491 -29.22 27.29 -11.43
C HIS A 491 -29.29 26.54 -10.10
N TYR A 492 -28.60 25.40 -10.02
CA TYR A 492 -28.44 24.68 -8.76
C TYR A 492 -27.01 24.78 -8.25
N THR A 493 -26.87 25.03 -6.96
CA THR A 493 -25.57 25.12 -6.28
C THR A 493 -25.09 23.76 -5.77
N SER A 494 -26.01 22.83 -5.55
CA SER A 494 -25.75 21.48 -5.06
C SER A 494 -27.00 20.61 -5.23
N TYR A 495 -26.86 19.30 -5.05
CA TYR A 495 -27.98 18.37 -4.92
C TYR A 495 -27.66 17.28 -3.89
N VAL A 496 -28.70 16.75 -3.25
CA VAL A 496 -28.59 15.61 -2.33
C VAL A 496 -29.81 14.72 -2.51
N GLY A 497 -29.60 13.42 -2.70
CA GLY A 497 -30.67 12.46 -2.91
C GLY A 497 -31.53 12.80 -4.14
N GLN A 498 -32.73 13.32 -3.90
CA GLN A 498 -33.72 13.67 -4.93
C GLN A 498 -33.99 15.18 -5.01
N THR A 499 -33.17 16.01 -4.37
CA THR A 499 -33.41 17.44 -4.25
C THR A 499 -32.24 18.24 -4.80
N PHE A 500 -32.53 19.12 -5.76
CA PHE A 500 -31.64 20.20 -6.18
C PHE A 500 -31.86 21.42 -5.28
N PHE A 501 -30.77 22.08 -4.90
CA PHE A 501 -30.80 23.36 -4.17
C PHE A 501 -30.53 24.50 -5.15
N ILE A 502 -31.48 25.42 -5.26
CA ILE A 502 -31.57 26.46 -6.30
C ILE A 502 -31.20 27.82 -5.71
N ASP A 503 -30.47 28.64 -6.47
CA ASP A 503 -30.28 30.04 -6.13
C ASP A 503 -31.43 30.92 -6.64
N THR A 504 -31.62 32.07 -6.00
CA THR A 504 -32.76 32.97 -6.27
C THR A 504 -32.28 34.29 -6.85
N ASP A 505 -31.32 34.21 -7.77
CA ASP A 505 -30.53 35.37 -8.20
C ASP A 505 -31.04 35.98 -9.52
N ASP A 506 -31.89 35.29 -10.29
CA ASP A 506 -32.21 35.67 -11.68
C ASP A 506 -33.71 35.75 -12.06
N GLY A 507 -34.65 35.41 -11.18
CA GLY A 507 -36.10 35.52 -11.44
C GLY A 507 -36.69 34.36 -12.27
N ASN A 508 -35.89 33.34 -12.62
CA ASN A 508 -36.39 32.14 -13.31
C ASN A 508 -36.99 31.09 -12.37
N GLU A 509 -36.61 31.13 -11.10
CA GLU A 509 -37.14 30.40 -9.96
C GLU A 509 -38.54 30.86 -9.50
N ASP A 510 -39.09 31.93 -10.09
CA ASP A 510 -40.38 32.48 -9.74
C ASP A 510 -41.54 31.75 -10.43
N PHE A 511 -42.41 31.09 -9.64
CA PHE A 511 -43.55 30.30 -10.13
C PHE A 511 -44.91 30.79 -9.60
N ALA A 512 -45.02 31.97 -8.96
CA ALA A 512 -46.33 32.47 -8.52
C ALA A 512 -47.21 32.95 -9.68
N GLY A 513 -46.59 33.35 -10.80
CA GLY A 513 -47.28 33.79 -12.01
C GLY A 513 -47.70 32.64 -12.93
N VAL A 514 -46.76 31.73 -13.20
CA VAL A 514 -46.98 30.50 -13.97
C VAL A 514 -46.43 29.35 -13.14
N ASN A 515 -47.32 28.50 -12.66
CA ASN A 515 -46.97 27.38 -11.79
C ASN A 515 -46.26 26.26 -12.58
N ALA A 516 -45.58 25.38 -11.87
CA ALA A 516 -45.18 24.07 -12.40
C ALA A 516 -45.78 22.97 -11.52
N THR A 517 -46.68 22.18 -12.10
CA THR A 517 -47.36 21.09 -11.41
C THR A 517 -46.47 19.86 -11.34
N SER A 518 -46.54 19.12 -10.22
CA SER A 518 -45.87 17.82 -10.08
C SER A 518 -46.30 16.89 -11.22
N GLY A 519 -45.33 16.19 -11.79
CA GLY A 519 -45.51 15.45 -13.04
C GLY A 519 -44.89 16.13 -14.26
N ASN A 520 -44.58 17.42 -14.18
CA ASN A 520 -43.91 18.12 -15.28
C ASN A 520 -42.46 17.65 -15.47
N ASP A 521 -41.97 17.83 -16.70
CA ASP A 521 -40.64 17.38 -17.12
C ASP A 521 -39.51 18.22 -16.48
N VAL A 522 -38.47 17.52 -16.01
CA VAL A 522 -37.22 18.10 -15.51
C VAL A 522 -36.03 17.42 -16.17
N TYR A 523 -35.04 18.19 -16.62
CA TYR A 523 -33.79 17.62 -17.15
C TYR A 523 -32.56 18.44 -16.77
N ILE A 524 -31.41 17.77 -16.77
CA ILE A 524 -30.11 18.36 -16.53
C ILE A 524 -29.63 19.04 -17.81
N ALA A 525 -29.21 20.29 -17.69
CA ALA A 525 -28.50 20.99 -18.75
C ALA A 525 -27.00 21.00 -18.43
N TYR A 526 -26.28 19.97 -18.90
CA TYR A 526 -24.83 19.79 -18.69
C TYR A 526 -24.03 21.02 -19.10
N LEU A 527 -24.50 21.74 -20.12
CA LEU A 527 -24.11 23.13 -20.40
C LEU A 527 -25.37 23.92 -20.72
N ASP A 528 -25.52 25.11 -20.13
CA ASP A 528 -26.54 26.08 -20.52
C ASP A 528 -26.03 27.49 -20.22
N LEU A 529 -25.31 28.08 -21.18
CA LEU A 529 -24.60 29.33 -20.95
C LEU A 529 -24.42 30.17 -22.22
N GLN A 530 -24.07 31.44 -22.00
CA GLN A 530 -23.49 32.28 -23.05
C GLN A 530 -21.97 32.18 -22.99
N VAL A 531 -21.36 31.79 -24.09
CA VAL A 531 -19.92 31.58 -24.17
C VAL A 531 -19.21 32.93 -24.15
N SER A 532 -18.12 33.02 -23.40
CA SER A 532 -17.23 34.20 -23.35
C SER A 532 -15.94 34.01 -24.14
N GLY A 533 -15.61 32.79 -24.58
CA GLY A 533 -14.38 32.45 -25.32
C GLY A 533 -14.62 31.60 -26.57
N THR A 534 -13.67 30.72 -26.89
CA THR A 534 -13.70 29.86 -28.10
C THR A 534 -14.13 28.41 -27.84
N SER A 535 -14.40 28.08 -26.58
CA SER A 535 -14.86 26.78 -26.12
C SER A 535 -15.70 26.92 -24.84
N ALA A 536 -16.46 25.87 -24.52
CA ALA A 536 -17.13 25.69 -23.24
C ALA A 536 -16.94 24.25 -22.76
N GLN A 537 -16.89 24.05 -21.45
CA GLN A 537 -16.61 22.75 -20.84
C GLN A 537 -17.55 22.48 -19.68
N TYR A 538 -17.87 21.20 -19.50
CA TYR A 538 -18.50 20.69 -18.29
C TYR A 538 -17.76 19.44 -17.84
N THR A 539 -17.82 19.17 -16.54
CA THR A 539 -17.25 17.98 -15.93
C THR A 539 -18.36 17.24 -15.20
N ALA A 540 -18.44 15.94 -15.40
CA ALA A 540 -19.40 15.05 -14.75
C ALA A 540 -18.74 13.72 -14.42
N VAL A 541 -19.33 12.94 -13.51
CA VAL A 541 -18.91 11.58 -13.23
C VAL A 541 -19.42 10.67 -14.34
N TYR A 542 -18.53 9.87 -14.93
CA TYR A 542 -18.93 8.80 -15.84
C TYR A 542 -19.40 7.59 -15.04
N ASP A 543 -20.69 7.28 -15.16
CA ASP A 543 -21.29 6.10 -14.56
C ASP A 543 -20.90 4.84 -15.34
N GLN A 544 -19.97 4.05 -14.79
CA GLN A 544 -19.53 2.80 -15.40
C GLN A 544 -20.64 1.74 -15.45
N VAL A 545 -21.68 1.85 -14.61
CA VAL A 545 -22.79 0.89 -14.56
C VAL A 545 -23.85 1.25 -15.59
N GLY A 546 -24.21 2.53 -15.67
CA GLY A 546 -25.16 3.08 -16.66
C GLY A 546 -24.60 3.13 -18.08
N GLY A 547 -23.28 3.21 -18.24
CA GLY A 547 -22.61 3.25 -19.54
C GLY A 547 -22.62 4.65 -20.17
N ASP A 548 -22.38 4.70 -21.48
CA ASP A 548 -22.35 5.96 -22.23
C ASP A 548 -23.71 6.66 -22.21
N ARG A 549 -23.69 7.98 -22.02
CA ARG A 549 -24.89 8.83 -22.03
C ARG A 549 -25.00 9.53 -23.38
N ASP A 550 -26.12 9.31 -24.06
CA ASP A 550 -26.46 10.08 -25.26
C ASP A 550 -26.92 11.49 -24.88
N LEU A 551 -26.40 12.46 -25.61
CA LEU A 551 -26.60 13.88 -25.42
C LEU A 551 -26.96 14.53 -26.75
N VAL A 552 -27.57 15.70 -26.67
CA VAL A 552 -27.71 16.62 -27.79
C VAL A 552 -27.02 17.93 -27.43
N ALA A 553 -26.22 18.44 -28.37
CA ALA A 553 -25.57 19.73 -28.26
C ALA A 553 -26.19 20.71 -29.26
N LEU A 554 -26.58 21.88 -28.76
CA LEU A 554 -27.18 22.96 -29.53
C LEU A 554 -26.31 24.21 -29.38
N VAL A 555 -25.96 24.84 -30.50
CA VAL A 555 -25.22 26.12 -30.52
C VAL A 555 -25.95 27.13 -31.38
N ARG A 556 -26.23 28.31 -30.83
CA ARG A 556 -26.93 29.40 -31.53
C ARG A 556 -26.35 30.78 -31.19
N ASN A 557 -26.51 31.74 -32.10
CA ASN A 557 -26.19 33.17 -31.94
C ASN A 557 -24.71 33.52 -31.65
N GLY A 558 -23.89 33.63 -32.69
CA GLY A 558 -22.46 33.96 -32.57
C GLY A 558 -22.09 35.42 -32.50
N GLY A 559 -22.76 36.25 -31.71
CA GLY A 559 -22.31 37.60 -31.36
C GLY A 559 -21.67 38.39 -32.52
N GLY A 560 -22.47 39.03 -33.37
CA GLY A 560 -21.98 39.77 -34.55
C GLY A 560 -21.65 38.89 -35.77
N SER A 561 -21.67 37.57 -35.65
CA SER A 561 -21.64 36.61 -36.77
C SER A 561 -22.67 35.50 -36.56
N PRO A 562 -23.96 35.77 -36.86
CA PRO A 562 -25.03 34.80 -36.69
C PRO A 562 -24.80 33.54 -37.54
N ILE A 563 -25.15 32.39 -36.96
CA ILE A 563 -25.04 31.08 -37.60
C ILE A 563 -26.41 30.43 -37.62
N LYS A 564 -26.63 29.57 -38.62
CA LYS A 564 -27.68 28.55 -38.52
C LYS A 564 -27.42 27.74 -37.27
N GLN A 565 -28.49 27.46 -36.51
CA GLN A 565 -28.38 26.68 -35.29
C GLN A 565 -27.71 25.35 -35.61
N PHE A 566 -26.64 25.06 -34.88
CA PHE A 566 -25.97 23.77 -34.94
C PHE A 566 -26.65 22.86 -33.91
N ILE A 567 -27.17 21.72 -34.36
CA ILE A 567 -27.73 20.66 -33.52
C ILE A 567 -27.00 19.38 -33.89
N SER A 568 -26.51 18.65 -32.90
CA SER A 568 -25.80 17.39 -33.14
C SER A 568 -25.93 16.46 -31.95
N GLY A 569 -26.07 15.17 -32.26
CA GLY A 569 -25.97 14.12 -31.27
C GLY A 569 -24.53 14.01 -30.79
N TRP A 570 -24.37 13.75 -29.50
CA TRP A 570 -23.10 13.61 -28.85
C TRP A 570 -23.20 12.51 -27.81
N SER A 571 -22.07 11.94 -27.40
CA SER A 571 -22.05 10.89 -26.38
C SER A 571 -21.05 11.26 -25.31
N PHE A 572 -21.51 11.21 -24.06
CA PHE A 572 -20.66 11.26 -22.89
C PHE A 572 -20.15 9.85 -22.59
N THR A 573 -18.83 9.67 -22.74
CA THR A 573 -18.18 8.37 -22.63
C THR A 573 -17.16 8.38 -21.49
N SER A 574 -16.50 7.25 -21.26
CA SER A 574 -15.48 7.10 -20.22
C SER A 574 -14.22 7.97 -20.42
N SER A 575 -14.09 8.65 -21.55
CA SER A 575 -12.95 9.48 -21.93
C SER A 575 -13.42 10.84 -22.41
N ALA A 576 -12.64 11.90 -22.13
CA ALA A 576 -12.95 13.25 -22.57
C ALA A 576 -13.18 13.32 -24.09
N GLN A 577 -14.32 13.90 -24.48
CA GLN A 577 -14.71 14.14 -25.87
C GLN A 577 -14.67 15.63 -26.21
N THR A 578 -14.44 15.93 -27.48
CA THR A 578 -14.60 17.27 -28.04
C THR A 578 -15.57 17.24 -29.21
N LEU A 579 -16.66 18.00 -29.12
CA LEU A 579 -17.55 18.27 -30.24
C LEU A 579 -17.29 19.68 -30.77
N ASN A 580 -16.93 19.81 -32.04
CA ASN A 580 -16.72 21.11 -32.67
C ASN A 580 -18.00 21.59 -33.34
N ALA A 581 -18.52 22.74 -32.91
CA ALA A 581 -19.68 23.37 -33.52
C ALA A 581 -19.40 23.77 -34.98
N ILE A 582 -20.27 23.37 -35.90
CA ILE A 582 -20.16 23.76 -37.31
C ILE A 582 -20.81 25.13 -37.49
N ARG A 583 -20.03 26.11 -37.95
CA ARG A 583 -20.48 27.47 -38.19
C ARG A 583 -20.90 27.67 -39.64
N THR A 584 -22.20 27.57 -39.92
CA THR A 584 -22.78 27.93 -41.23
C THR A 584 -23.47 29.28 -41.11
N THR A 585 -23.10 30.27 -41.93
CA THR A 585 -23.73 31.61 -41.87
C THR A 585 -25.24 31.51 -42.12
N ASP A 586 -26.04 32.32 -41.43
CA ASP A 586 -27.48 32.42 -41.63
C ASP A 586 -27.91 33.46 -42.69
N LEU A 587 -26.93 34.14 -43.29
CA LEU A 587 -27.10 35.18 -44.32
C LEU A 587 -27.56 34.65 -45.67
#